data_AF-A0A7W6H0R7-F1
#
_entry.id   AF-A0A7W6H0R7-F1
#
_cell.length_a   1.000
_cell.length_b   1.000
_cell.length_c   1.000
_cell.angle_alpha   90.00
_cell.angle_beta   90.00
_cell.angle_gamma   90.00
#
_symmetry.space_group_name_H-M   'P 1'
#
loop_
_entity.id
_entity.type
_entity.pdbx_description
1 polymer ?
#
loop_
_entity_poly.entity_id
_entity_poly.type
_entity_poly.pdbx_seq_one_letter_code
_entity_poly.pdbx_strand_id
1 'polypeptide(L)'
;MQPPQELSLNDIDDIPNTQSYLEIACDRDVLDLMRQLPMIAGNDGGQFTMTDLIYEIKLWPFVKQAWSEIDGGPGIAGRVLQMAKVYKKAEADLEDLTGDTRRLPRVIDLPSFIEVYSTKGLP
;
A
#
# COMPACT_ATOMS: atom_id res chain seq x y z
N MET A 1 -29.43 13.89 -0.26
CA MET A 1 -28.20 13.08 -0.20
C MET A 1 -27.42 13.39 -1.46
N GLN A 2 -26.23 13.98 -1.36
CA GLN A 2 -25.36 14.16 -2.52
C GLN A 2 -24.73 12.82 -2.90
N PRO A 3 -24.58 12.51 -4.20
CA PRO A 3 -23.90 11.30 -4.63
C PRO A 3 -22.41 11.35 -4.23
N PRO A 4 -21.78 10.19 -3.97
CA PRO A 4 -20.33 10.14 -3.76
C PRO A 4 -19.63 10.65 -5.02
N GLN A 5 -18.73 11.62 -4.87
CA GLN A 5 -17.91 12.10 -5.98
C GLN A 5 -16.97 10.97 -6.40
N GLU A 6 -17.15 10.46 -7.62
CA GLU A 6 -16.17 9.62 -8.28
C GLU A 6 -14.94 10.49 -8.57
N LEU A 7 -13.81 10.17 -7.93
CA LEU A 7 -12.52 10.78 -8.24
C LEU A 7 -12.17 10.44 -9.69
N SER A 8 -12.05 11.48 -10.52
CA SER A 8 -11.65 11.36 -11.91
C SER A 8 -10.15 11.06 -11.98
N LEU A 9 -9.76 10.09 -12.81
CA LEU A 9 -8.35 9.73 -13.05
C LEU A 9 -7.48 10.91 -13.51
N ASN A 10 -8.07 11.98 -14.03
CA ASN A 10 -7.37 13.21 -14.41
C ASN A 10 -6.97 14.11 -13.21
N ASP A 11 -7.44 13.81 -11.99
CA ASP A 11 -7.10 14.58 -10.78
C ASP A 11 -5.83 14.04 -10.08
N ILE A 12 -5.20 12.98 -10.62
CA ILE A 12 -4.03 12.32 -10.03
C ILE A 12 -2.71 12.99 -10.46
N ASP A 13 -2.70 13.71 -11.58
CA ASP A 13 -1.52 14.44 -12.07
C ASP A 13 -1.28 15.76 -11.31
N ASP A 14 -2.24 16.18 -10.47
CA ASP A 14 -2.17 17.37 -9.64
C ASP A 14 -2.10 16.95 -8.15
N ILE A 15 -1.03 16.23 -7.77
CA ILE A 15 -0.64 16.06 -6.36
C ILE A 15 0.45 17.08 -5.98
N PRO A 16 0.14 18.38 -5.76
CA PRO A 16 1.09 19.30 -5.14
C PRO A 16 1.33 19.06 -3.65
N ASN A 17 0.66 18.14 -2.98
CA ASN A 17 0.82 18.04 -1.53
C ASN A 17 0.45 16.67 -0.97
N THR A 18 1.41 15.96 -0.39
CA THR A 18 1.19 14.83 0.51
C THR A 18 0.12 15.15 1.56
N GLN A 19 0.03 16.43 1.94
CA GLN A 19 -0.97 16.99 2.85
C GLN A 19 -2.40 16.89 2.30
N SER A 20 -2.61 17.16 1.01
CA SER A 20 -3.93 17.04 0.36
C SER A 20 -4.35 15.58 0.18
N TYR A 21 -3.40 14.67 -0.05
CA TYR A 21 -3.70 13.23 -0.08
C TYR A 21 -4.07 12.69 1.30
N LEU A 22 -3.42 13.17 2.36
CA LEU A 22 -3.79 12.85 3.76
C LEU A 22 -5.13 13.47 4.16
N GLU A 23 -5.53 14.59 3.57
CA GLU A 23 -6.85 15.20 3.77
C GLU A 23 -7.98 14.46 3.01
N ILE A 24 -7.66 13.82 1.87
CA ILE A 24 -8.61 13.08 1.03
C ILE A 24 -8.74 11.61 1.44
N ALA A 25 -7.63 10.96 1.83
CA ALA A 25 -7.65 9.61 2.35
C ALA A 25 -8.37 9.63 3.71
N CYS A 26 -9.60 9.08 3.76
CA CYS A 26 -10.34 8.94 5.00
C CYS A 26 -9.42 8.43 6.12
N ASP A 27 -9.52 9.03 7.32
CA ASP A 27 -8.70 8.68 8.50
C ASP A 27 -8.51 7.16 8.68
N ARG A 28 -9.52 6.36 8.34
CA ARG A 28 -9.47 4.90 8.40
C ARG A 28 -8.46 4.27 7.43
N ASP A 29 -8.40 4.72 6.18
CA ASP A 29 -7.48 4.19 5.16
C ASP A 29 -6.03 4.54 5.50
N VAL A 30 -5.80 5.76 6.00
CA VAL A 30 -4.49 6.17 6.52
C VAL A 30 -4.11 5.32 7.72
N LEU A 31 -5.04 5.09 8.67
CA LEU A 31 -4.78 4.23 9.82
C LEU A 31 -4.48 2.79 9.42
N ASP A 32 -5.17 2.25 8.41
CA ASP A 32 -4.94 0.89 7.93
C ASP A 32 -3.59 0.75 7.22
N LEU A 33 -3.18 1.75 6.43
CA LEU A 33 -1.82 1.86 5.91
C LEU A 33 -0.80 1.93 7.06
N MET A 34 -0.97 2.85 8.01
CA MET A 34 -0.03 3.08 9.11
C MET A 34 0.15 1.84 10.00
N ARG A 35 -0.88 1.03 10.17
CA ARG A 35 -0.81 -0.25 10.90
C ARG A 35 0.00 -1.31 10.17
N GLN A 36 0.03 -1.24 8.85
CA GLN A 36 0.70 -2.20 7.98
C GLN A 36 2.09 -1.73 7.58
N LEU A 37 2.42 -0.45 7.76
CA LEU A 37 3.76 0.08 7.49
C LEU A 37 4.87 -0.77 8.10
N PRO A 38 4.86 -1.23 9.36
CA PRO A 38 5.93 -2.07 9.90
C PRO A 38 6.17 -3.37 9.09
N MET A 39 5.10 -3.94 8.52
CA MET A 39 5.16 -5.15 7.71
C MET A 39 5.79 -4.92 6.31
N ILE A 40 5.66 -3.72 5.77
CA ILE A 40 5.91 -3.43 4.34
C ILE A 40 6.99 -2.37 4.10
N ALA A 41 7.28 -1.57 5.13
CA ALA A 41 8.40 -0.63 5.20
C ALA A 41 9.73 -1.32 5.53
N GLY A 42 9.69 -2.64 5.75
CA GLY A 42 10.86 -3.49 5.92
C GLY A 42 11.83 -3.29 4.76
N ASN A 43 13.02 -2.84 5.12
CA ASN A 43 14.11 -2.55 4.20
C ASN A 43 15.35 -3.31 4.68
N ASP A 44 16.03 -4.00 3.76
CA ASP A 44 17.29 -4.67 4.06
C ASP A 44 18.42 -3.62 4.12
N GLY A 45 18.52 -2.90 5.25
CA GLY A 45 19.70 -2.10 5.61
C GLY A 45 19.63 -0.57 5.45
N GLY A 46 18.46 0.05 5.21
CA GLY A 46 18.33 1.52 5.06
C GLY A 46 17.35 2.17 6.03
N GLN A 47 17.62 3.42 6.44
CA GLN A 47 16.63 4.23 7.17
C GLN A 47 15.39 4.49 6.30
N PHE A 48 14.21 4.34 6.90
CA PHE A 48 12.94 4.71 6.28
C PHE A 48 12.82 6.25 6.25
N THR A 49 12.69 6.81 5.05
CA THR A 49 12.67 8.27 4.83
C THR A 49 11.25 8.77 4.56
N MET A 50 11.06 10.09 4.57
CA MET A 50 9.79 10.70 4.17
C MET A 50 9.43 10.38 2.70
N THR A 51 10.42 10.28 1.82
CA THR A 51 10.22 9.86 0.43
C THR A 51 9.67 8.44 0.33
N ASP A 52 10.18 7.53 1.17
CA ASP A 52 9.67 6.15 1.23
C ASP A 52 8.22 6.13 1.74
N LEU A 53 7.87 6.97 2.72
CA LEU A 53 6.48 7.11 3.19
C LEU A 53 5.54 7.62 2.08
N ILE A 54 5.96 8.66 1.34
CA ILE A 54 5.18 9.19 0.22
C ILE A 54 4.95 8.12 -0.83
N TYR A 55 5.97 7.32 -1.14
CA TYR A 55 5.85 6.20 -2.06
C TYR A 55 4.81 5.18 -1.58
N GLU A 56 4.88 4.74 -0.32
CA GLU A 56 3.92 3.76 0.22
C GLU A 56 2.48 4.33 0.27
N ILE A 57 2.31 5.64 0.50
CA ILE A 57 1.01 6.32 0.40
C ILE A 57 0.47 6.27 -1.04
N LYS A 58 1.29 6.62 -2.03
CA LYS A 58 0.91 6.55 -3.46
C LYS A 58 0.59 5.12 -3.90
N LEU A 59 1.30 4.14 -3.36
CA LEU A 59 1.14 2.72 -3.68
C LEU A 59 -0.14 2.12 -3.09
N TRP A 60 -0.64 2.66 -1.99
CA TRP A 60 -1.74 2.06 -1.22
C TRP A 60 -3.03 1.77 -2.00
N PRO A 61 -3.53 2.65 -2.89
CA PRO A 61 -4.68 2.34 -3.74
C PRO A 61 -4.46 1.12 -4.64
N PHE A 62 -3.26 1.00 -5.23
CA PHE A 62 -2.89 -0.12 -6.09
C PHE A 62 -2.81 -1.42 -5.31
N VAL A 63 -2.36 -1.37 -4.05
CA VAL A 63 -2.36 -2.52 -3.14
C VAL A 63 -3.78 -3.01 -2.90
N LYS A 64 -4.71 -2.10 -2.57
CA LYS A 64 -6.13 -2.46 -2.36
C LYS A 64 -6.74 -3.07 -3.61
N GLN A 65 -6.47 -2.49 -4.79
CA GLN A 65 -6.94 -3.02 -6.06
C GLN A 65 -6.38 -4.42 -6.32
N ALA A 66 -5.05 -4.57 -6.32
CA ALA A 66 -4.38 -5.84 -6.56
C ALA A 66 -4.80 -6.93 -5.55
N TRP A 67 -5.10 -6.55 -4.30
CA TRP A 67 -5.60 -7.48 -3.28
C TRP A 67 -6.97 -8.07 -3.62
N SER A 68 -7.85 -7.28 -4.25
CA SER A 68 -9.17 -7.75 -4.70
C SER A 68 -9.10 -8.67 -5.94
N GLU A 69 -8.01 -8.58 -6.71
CA GLU A 69 -7.80 -9.35 -7.94
C GLU A 69 -7.00 -10.65 -7.71
N ILE A 70 -6.16 -10.69 -6.68
CA ILE A 70 -5.24 -11.81 -6.44
C ILE A 70 -5.76 -12.70 -5.31
N ASP A 71 -6.17 -13.91 -5.67
CA ASP A 71 -6.62 -14.91 -4.71
C ASP A 71 -5.52 -15.34 -3.73
N GLY A 72 -5.93 -15.48 -2.46
CA GLY A 72 -5.09 -16.00 -1.39
C GLY A 72 -5.24 -17.49 -1.18
N GLY A 73 -4.13 -18.16 -0.86
CA GLY A 73 -4.16 -19.54 -0.37
C GLY A 73 -4.55 -19.62 1.10
N PRO A 74 -5.07 -20.76 1.58
CA PRO A 74 -5.36 -20.95 2.99
C PRO A 74 -4.09 -20.90 3.86
N GLY A 75 -4.25 -20.40 5.09
CA GLY A 75 -3.19 -20.35 6.09
C GLY A 75 -2.16 -19.23 5.87
N ILE A 76 -1.22 -19.13 6.81
CA ILE A 76 -0.21 -18.06 6.87
C ILE A 76 0.65 -18.05 5.60
N ALA A 77 1.16 -19.21 5.16
CA ALA A 77 1.99 -19.30 3.96
C ALA A 77 1.26 -18.86 2.68
N GLY A 78 -0.03 -19.22 2.54
CA GLY A 78 -0.85 -18.78 1.42
C GLY A 78 -1.08 -17.27 1.40
N ARG A 79 -1.27 -16.66 2.56
CA ARG A 79 -1.44 -15.20 2.70
C ARG A 79 -0.15 -14.42 2.51
N VAL A 80 0.99 -14.93 2.97
CA VAL A 80 2.30 -14.33 2.69
C VAL A 80 2.58 -14.35 1.18
N LEU A 81 2.29 -15.47 0.51
CA LEU A 81 2.44 -15.57 -0.95
C LEU A 81 1.50 -14.63 -1.70
N GLN A 82 0.24 -14.51 -1.25
CA GLN A 82 -0.72 -13.55 -1.81
C GLN A 82 -0.16 -12.13 -1.70
N MET A 83 0.31 -11.74 -0.52
CA MET A 83 0.86 -10.42 -0.27
C MET A 83 2.06 -10.10 -1.17
N ALA A 84 2.99 -11.05 -1.34
CA ALA A 84 4.12 -10.88 -2.25
C ALA A 84 3.66 -10.61 -3.70
N LYS A 85 2.61 -11.31 -4.16
CA LYS A 85 2.02 -11.07 -5.49
C LYS A 85 1.30 -9.73 -5.59
N VAL A 86 0.56 -9.35 -4.54
CA VAL A 86 -0.17 -8.08 -4.48
C VAL A 86 0.78 -6.92 -4.58
N TYR A 87 1.84 -6.89 -3.76
CA TYR A 87 2.82 -5.81 -3.83
C TYR A 87 3.55 -5.78 -5.17
N LYS A 88 3.92 -6.94 -5.71
CA LYS A 88 4.55 -7.00 -7.03
C LYS A 88 3.66 -6.41 -8.13
N LYS A 89 2.36 -6.70 -8.11
CA LYS A 89 1.41 -6.13 -9.08
C LYS A 89 1.21 -4.64 -8.84
N ALA A 90 0.98 -4.23 -7.60
CA ALA A 90 0.75 -2.84 -7.24
C ALA A 90 1.94 -1.94 -7.61
N GLU A 91 3.17 -2.41 -7.40
CA GLU A 91 4.38 -1.68 -7.77
C GLU A 91 4.51 -1.54 -9.30
N ALA A 92 4.19 -2.60 -10.06
CA ALA A 92 4.18 -2.54 -11.51
C ALA A 92 3.11 -1.58 -12.04
N ASP A 93 1.89 -1.63 -11.48
CA ASP A 93 0.81 -0.73 -11.90
C ASP A 93 1.12 0.75 -11.57
N LEU A 94 1.77 1.02 -10.43
CA LEU A 94 2.23 2.36 -10.07
C LEU A 94 3.36 2.84 -11.00
N GLU A 95 4.35 1.99 -11.27
CA GLU A 95 5.46 2.30 -12.18
C GLU A 95 4.95 2.59 -13.60
N ASP A 96 4.00 1.78 -14.10
CA ASP A 96 3.37 1.97 -15.41
C ASP A 96 2.61 3.31 -15.50
N LEU A 97 1.98 3.75 -14.41
CA LEU A 97 1.19 4.98 -14.39
C LEU A 97 2.05 6.25 -14.20
N THR A 98 3.00 6.23 -13.26
CA THR A 98 3.71 7.45 -12.82
C THR A 98 5.20 7.44 -13.12
N GLY A 99 5.78 6.28 -13.44
CA GLY A 99 7.22 6.08 -13.52
C GLY A 99 7.92 6.01 -12.15
N ASP A 100 7.19 6.08 -11.03
CA ASP A 100 7.77 6.02 -9.69
C ASP A 100 8.16 4.58 -9.33
N THR A 101 9.45 4.36 -9.05
CA THR A 101 9.97 3.07 -8.58
C THR A 101 10.36 3.11 -7.11
N ARG A 102 10.17 1.99 -6.39
CA ARG A 102 10.65 1.87 -5.00
C ARG A 102 12.17 1.95 -4.96
N ARG A 103 12.71 2.79 -4.08
CA ARG A 103 14.17 2.98 -3.92
C ARG A 103 14.87 1.74 -3.37
N LEU A 104 14.24 1.02 -2.45
CA LEU A 104 14.80 -0.16 -1.79
C LEU A 104 14.01 -1.41 -2.17
N PRO A 105 14.62 -2.60 -2.16
CA PRO A 105 13.89 -3.86 -2.35
C PRO A 105 12.89 -4.10 -1.21
N ARG A 106 11.69 -4.58 -1.55
CA ARG A 106 10.66 -4.89 -0.55
C ARG A 106 10.98 -6.19 0.16
N VAL A 107 11.02 -6.12 1.49
CA VAL A 107 11.07 -7.29 2.36
C VAL A 107 9.79 -7.31 3.18
N ILE A 108 9.10 -8.45 3.17
CA ILE A 108 7.96 -8.69 4.03
C ILE A 108 8.50 -9.02 5.42
N ASP A 109 8.21 -8.16 6.40
CA ASP A 109 8.52 -8.47 7.80
C ASP A 109 7.51 -9.50 8.34
N LEU A 110 7.95 -10.75 8.44
CA LEU A 110 7.10 -11.87 8.87
C LEU A 110 6.55 -11.70 10.30
N PRO A 111 7.32 -11.21 11.30
CA PRO A 111 6.77 -10.93 12.62
C PRO A 111 5.60 -9.94 12.58
N SER A 112 5.78 -8.78 11.94
CA SER A 112 4.73 -7.76 11.80
C SER A 112 3.55 -8.29 11.00
N PHE A 113 3.79 -9.10 9.96
CA PHE A 113 2.71 -9.76 9.22
C PHE A 113 1.85 -10.64 10.13
N ILE A 114 2.46 -11.51 10.94
CA ILE A 114 1.73 -12.41 11.83
C ILE A 114 0.92 -11.61 12.84
N GLU A 115 1.51 -10.55 13.41
CA GLU A 115 0.82 -9.66 14.34
C GLU A 115 -0.40 -9.01 13.70
N VAL A 116 -0.23 -8.35 12.55
CA VAL A 116 -1.32 -7.67 11.82
C VAL A 116 -2.40 -8.66 11.41
N TYR A 117 -2.02 -9.77 10.77
CA TYR A 117 -2.95 -10.79 10.29
C TYR A 117 -3.78 -11.39 11.42
N SER A 118 -3.17 -11.64 12.58
CA SER A 118 -3.85 -12.27 13.72
C SER A 118 -4.74 -11.32 14.51
N THR A 119 -4.48 -10.00 14.46
CA THR A 119 -5.14 -9.03 15.34
C THR A 119 -6.10 -8.09 14.62
N LYS A 120 -5.81 -7.73 13.37
CA LYS A 120 -6.54 -6.69 12.63
C LYS A 120 -7.06 -7.15 11.28
N GLY A 121 -6.44 -8.18 10.71
CA GLY A 121 -6.70 -8.62 9.34
C GLY A 121 -5.83 -7.87 8.34
N LEU A 122 -5.90 -8.33 7.09
CA LEU A 122 -5.24 -7.72 5.93
C LEU A 122 -6.28 -6.88 5.16
N PRO A 123 -5.85 -6.02 4.22
CA PRO A 123 -6.73 -5.07 3.51
C PRO A 123 -7.99 -5.71 2.89
#